data_AF-A0A444JZF4-F1
#
_entry.id   AF-A0A444JZF4-F1
#
_cell.length_a   1.000
_cell.length_b   1.000
_cell.length_c   1.000
_cell.angle_alpha   90.00
_cell.angle_beta   90.00
_cell.angle_gamma   90.00
#
_symmetry.space_group_name_H-M   'P 1'
#
loop_
_entity.id
_entity.type
_entity.pdbx_description
1 polymer ?
#
loop_
_entity_poly.entity_id
_entity_poly.type
_entity_poly.pdbx_seq_one_letter_code
_entity_poly.pdbx_strand_id
1 'polypeptide(L)' 'ILVSDDDIIAAQKALWDRVRIIAEPGGAAAFAAMLSGRYVPAEGERVAVLVCGSNTNPGNF' A
#
# COMPACT_ATOMS: atom_id res chain seq x y z
N ILE A 1 -11.50 -7.45 3.67
CA ILE A 1 -11.41 -6.26 2.80
C ILE A 1 -10.73 -6.70 1.51
N LEU A 2 -11.28 -6.34 0.35
CA LEU A 2 -10.70 -6.66 -0.96
C LEU A 2 -10.28 -5.35 -1.62
N VAL A 3 -9.20 -5.37 -2.39
CA VAL A 3 -8.71 -4.22 -3.17
C VAL A 3 -8.54 -4.66 -4.63
N SER A 4 -8.63 -3.72 -5.57
CA SER A 4 -8.36 -3.99 -6.98
C SER A 4 -6.87 -3.83 -7.28
N ASP A 5 -6.44 -4.36 -8.43
CA ASP A 5 -5.07 -4.21 -8.91
C ASP A 5 -4.70 -2.73 -9.09
N ASP A 6 -5.63 -1.88 -9.53
CA ASP A 6 -5.41 -0.44 -9.67
C ASP A 6 -5.11 0.24 -8.33
N ASP A 7 -5.79 -0.19 -7.26
CA ASP A 7 -5.52 0.31 -5.91
C ASP A 7 -4.14 -0.10 -5.42
N ILE A 8 -3.72 -1.32 -5.75
CA ILE A 8 -2.39 -1.84 -5.40
C ILE A 8 -1.31 -1.03 -6.13
N ILE A 9 -1.49 -0.78 -7.43
CA ILE A 9 -0.56 0.05 -8.22
C ILE A 9 -0.48 1.47 -7.66
N ALA A 10 -1.62 2.07 -7.29
CA ALA A 10 -1.66 3.40 -6.68
C ALA A 10 -0.93 3.42 -5.32
N ALA A 11 -1.10 2.38 -4.50
CA ALA A 11 -0.43 2.24 -3.22
C ALA A 11 1.09 2.07 -3.36
N GLN A 12 1.52 1.23 -4.31
CA GLN A 12 2.92 1.05 -4.69
C GLN A 12 3.59 2.37 -5.08
N LYS A 13 2.95 3.17 -5.94
CA LYS A 13 3.44 4.50 -6.32
C LYS A 13 3.48 5.46 -5.14
N ALA A 14 2.43 5.50 -4.33
CA ALA A 14 2.37 6.39 -3.17
C ALA A 14 3.45 6.09 -2.12
N LEU A 15 3.77 4.81 -1.88
CA LEU A 15 4.87 4.41 -1.00
C LEU A 15 6.22 4.92 -1.51
N TRP A 16 6.47 4.80 -2.82
CA TRP A 16 7.69 5.34 -3.41
C TRP A 16 7.72 6.87 -3.37
N ASP A 17 6.65 7.53 -3.81
CA ASP A 17 6.58 8.98 -3.96
C ASP A 17 6.71 9.74 -2.64
N ARG A 18 6.14 9.19 -1.56
CA ARG A 18 6.07 9.90 -0.27
C ARG A 18 7.15 9.48 0.72
N VAL A 19 7.54 8.21 0.72
CA VAL A 19 8.45 7.66 1.74
C VAL A 19 9.59 6.83 1.17
N ARG A 20 9.73 6.77 -0.16
CA ARG A 20 10.81 6.05 -0.87
C ARG A 20 10.88 4.56 -0.51
N ILE A 21 9.73 3.95 -0.23
CA ILE A 21 9.60 2.51 -0.02
C ILE A 21 9.12 1.86 -1.32
N ILE A 22 9.92 0.94 -1.86
CA ILE A 22 9.48 0.06 -2.95
C ILE A 22 8.81 -1.16 -2.32
N ALA A 23 7.66 -1.57 -2.86
CA ALA A 23 6.92 -2.74 -2.39
C ALA A 23 6.46 -3.58 -3.58
N GLU A 24 6.46 -4.90 -3.45
CA GLU A 24 5.80 -5.79 -4.41
C GLU A 24 4.27 -5.69 -4.25
N PRO A 25 3.45 -6.18 -5.21
CA PRO A 25 1.99 -6.04 -5.15
C PRO A 25 1.38 -6.57 -3.84
N GLY A 26 1.81 -7.76 -3.41
CA GLY A 26 1.37 -8.34 -2.13
C GLY A 26 1.79 -7.50 -0.91
N GLY A 27 3.00 -6.93 -0.95
CA GLY A 27 3.53 -6.03 0.07
C GLY A 27 2.76 -4.71 0.21
N ALA A 28 2.12 -4.25 -0.86
CA ALA A 28 1.35 -3.01 -0.88
C ALA A 28 -0.14 -3.18 -0.59
N ALA A 29 -0.68 -4.41 -0.64
CA ALA A 29 -2.12 -4.67 -0.58
C ALA A 29 -2.80 -4.12 0.70
N ALA A 30 -2.14 -4.23 1.86
CA ALA A 30 -2.67 -3.68 3.11
C ALA A 30 -2.71 -2.14 3.09
N PHE A 31 -1.68 -1.50 2.51
CA PHE A 31 -1.66 -0.05 2.34
C PHE A 31 -2.69 0.43 1.32
N ALA A 32 -2.94 -0.36 0.27
CA ALA A 32 -3.98 -0.08 -0.72
C ALA A 32 -5.39 -0.02 -0.10
N ALA A 33 -5.68 -0.88 0.87
CA ALA A 33 -6.97 -0.84 1.58
C ALA A 33 -7.19 0.49 2.31
N MET A 34 -6.14 1.02 2.94
CA MET A 34 -6.15 2.34 3.59
C MET A 34 -6.25 3.48 2.57
N LEU A 35 -5.39 3.46 1.55
CA LEU A 35 -5.27 4.56 0.59
C LEU A 35 -6.54 4.72 -0.28
N SER A 36 -7.19 3.60 -0.61
CA SER A 36 -8.46 3.58 -1.36
C SER A 36 -9.69 3.88 -0.50
N GLY A 37 -9.53 4.07 0.81
CA GLY A 37 -10.64 4.29 1.75
C GLY A 37 -11.52 3.06 1.96
N ARG A 38 -11.11 1.86 1.53
CA ARG A 38 -11.83 0.61 1.81
C ARG A 38 -11.69 0.16 3.25
N TYR A 39 -10.64 0.61 3.91
CA TYR A 39 -10.55 0.62 5.37
C TYR A 39 -10.45 2.08 5.81
N VAL A 40 -11.38 2.48 6.67
CA VAL A 40 -11.42 3.81 7.28
C VAL A 40 -11.28 3.60 8.79
N PRO A 41 -10.19 4.08 9.42
CA PRO A 41 -10.01 3.94 10.85
C PRO A 41 -11.12 4.67 11.62
N ALA A 42 -11.53 4.11 12.76
CA ALA A 42 -12.42 4.80 13.68
C ALA A 42 -11.71 5.97 14.38
N GLU A 43 -12.50 6.88 14.98
CA GLU A 43 -11.93 7.97 15.77
C GLU A 43 -11.08 7.42 16.93
N GLY A 44 -9.85 7.93 17.06
CA GLY A 44 -8.89 7.50 18.07
C GLY A 44 -8.19 6.16 17.80
N GLU A 45 -8.50 5.49 16.68
CA GLU A 45 -7.85 4.23 16.32
C GLU A 45 -6.38 4.43 15.91
N ARG A 46 -5.48 3.62 16.48
CA ARG A 46 -4.07 3.61 16.11
C ARG A 46 -3.82 2.50 15.10
N VAL A 47 -3.50 2.88 13.86
CA VAL A 47 -3.30 1.95 12.75
C VAL A 47 -1.82 1.78 12.45
N ALA A 48 -1.44 0.53 12.20
CA ALA A 48 -0.16 0.17 11.61
C ALA A 48 -0.41 -0.66 10.34
N VAL A 49 0.40 -0.42 9.31
CA VAL A 49 0.34 -1.18 8.06
C VAL A 49 1.67 -1.89 7.86
N LEU A 50 1.63 -3.22 7.72
CA LEU A 50 2.80 -4.02 7.40
C LEU A 50 3.03 -4.01 5.89
N VAL A 51 4.16 -3.44 5.45
CA VAL A 51 4.68 -3.61 4.09
C VAL A 51 5.55 -4.88 4.10
N CYS A 52 4.98 -6.01 3.69
CA CYS A 52 5.58 -7.32 3.96
C CYS A 52 6.60 -7.81 2.91
N GLY A 53 6.68 -7.20 1.73
CA GLY A 53 7.52 -7.70 0.64
C GLY A 53 7.92 -6.64 -0.38
N SER A 54 9.09 -6.83 -0.98
CA SER A 54 9.68 -5.94 -1.99
C SER A 54 10.47 -6.71 -3.05
N ASN A 55 10.09 -7.97 -3.33
CA ASN A 55 10.76 -8.78 -4.34
C ASN A 55 10.27 -8.37 -5.74
N THR A 56 10.66 -7.17 -6.16
CA THR A 56 10.23 -6.56 -7.41
C THR A 56 11.37 -5.78 -8.07
N ASN A 57 11.17 -5.41 -9.34
CA ASN A 57 12.16 -4.62 -10.08
C ASN A 57 12.00 -3.13 -9.75
N PRO A 58 13.05 -2.45 -9.23
CA PRO A 58 12.98 -1.02 -8.93
C PRO A 58 12.78 -0.14 -10.17
N GLY A 59 13.11 -0.61 -11.39
CA GLY A 59 12.87 0.14 -12.63
C GLY A 59 11.40 0.32 -13.02
N ASN A 60 10.47 -0.26 -12.26
CA ASN A 60 9.02 -0.15 -12.50
C ASN A 60 8.34 1.00 -11.73
N PHE A 61 9.10 1.78 -10.95
CA PHE A 61 8.65 2.85 -10.04
C PHE A 61 9.35 4.17 -10.38
#